data_AF-A0A819Q1H4-F1
#
_entry.id   AF-A0A819Q1H4-F1
#
_cell.length_a   1.000
_cell.length_b   1.000
_cell.length_c   1.000
_cell.angle_alpha   90.00
_cell.angle_beta   90.00
_cell.angle_gamma   90.00
#
_symmetry.space_group_name_H-M   'P 1'
#
loop_
_entity.id
_entity.type
_entity.pdbx_description
1 polymer ?
#
loop_
_entity_poly.entity_id
_entity_poly.type
_entity_poly.pdbx_seq_one_letter_code
_entity_poly.pdbx_strand_id
1 'polypeptide(L)'
;HLEHFPQLIQLSISHNHLVDIRLLNRLRSIETLNLSHNLIDSIDSLKPLQNLVMLNISNNNISSIAILNSCHALQSLDASGNSIQQIEDLSQLIELKVTYLSRQKFEKTRLRRIGSK
;
A
#
# COMPACT_ATOMS: atom_id res chain seq x y z
N HIS A 1 7.15 -5.24 -20.35
CA HIS A 1 6.68 -6.56 -19.88
C HIS A 1 7.44 -6.95 -18.61
N LEU A 2 6.85 -6.79 -17.42
CA LEU A 2 7.47 -7.20 -16.14
C LEU A 2 7.44 -8.72 -15.90
N GLU A 3 6.64 -9.44 -16.69
CA GLU A 3 6.38 -10.89 -16.54
C GLU A 3 7.61 -11.78 -16.85
N HIS A 4 8.68 -11.20 -17.41
CA HIS A 4 9.90 -11.93 -17.79
C HIS A 4 11.01 -11.87 -16.72
N PHE A 5 10.74 -11.23 -15.58
CA PHE A 5 11.70 -11.07 -14.48
C PHE A 5 11.19 -11.75 -13.20
N PRO A 6 11.03 -13.09 -13.18
CA PRO A 6 10.52 -13.80 -12.01
C PRO A 6 11.47 -13.72 -10.79
N GLN A 7 12.73 -13.38 -11.02
CA GLN A 7 13.77 -13.25 -9.99
C GLN A 7 13.99 -11.78 -9.55
N LEU A 8 13.09 -10.86 -9.92
CA LEU A 8 13.25 -9.46 -9.54
C LEU A 8 13.04 -9.31 -8.02
N ILE A 9 14.10 -8.91 -7.31
CA ILE A 9 14.10 -8.72 -5.86
C ILE A 9 13.69 -7.30 -5.47
N GLN A 10 14.00 -6.31 -6.31
CA GLN A 10 13.75 -4.90 -6.02
C GLN A 10 13.11 -4.21 -7.22
N LEU A 11 12.04 -3.44 -6.98
CA LEU A 11 11.40 -2.63 -8.01
C LEU A 11 11.03 -1.26 -7.44
N SER A 12 11.39 -0.21 -8.18
CA SER A 12 10.90 1.14 -7.95
C SER A 12 10.19 1.64 -9.20
N ILE A 13 8.91 1.96 -9.06
CA ILE A 13 8.08 2.62 -10.08
C ILE A 13 7.37 3.85 -9.49
N SER A 14 8.01 4.48 -8.51
CA SER A 14 7.55 5.70 -7.86
C SER A 14 7.50 6.91 -8.81
N HIS A 15 6.72 7.93 -8.46
CA HIS A 15 6.59 9.18 -9.23
C HIS A 15 6.07 8.97 -10.65
N ASN A 16 5.02 8.17 -10.77
CA ASN A 16 4.30 7.96 -12.02
C ASN A 16 2.81 8.28 -11.80
N HIS A 17 1.98 7.95 -12.79
CA HIS A 17 0.52 8.08 -12.71
C HIS A 17 -0.15 6.71 -12.69
N LEU A 18 0.46 5.74 -12.00
CA LEU A 18 -0.08 4.38 -11.92
C LEU A 18 -1.37 4.40 -11.12
N VAL A 19 -2.44 3.87 -11.72
CA VAL A 19 -3.70 3.57 -11.05
C VAL A 19 -3.83 2.06 -10.85
N ASP A 20 -3.39 1.28 -11.84
CA ASP A 20 -3.47 -0.17 -11.85
C ASP A 20 -2.09 -0.82 -11.74
N ILE A 21 -1.94 -1.70 -10.74
CA ILE A 21 -0.73 -2.46 -10.45
C ILE A 21 -0.95 -3.98 -10.51
N ARG A 22 -2.05 -4.45 -11.11
CA ARG A 22 -2.41 -5.89 -11.16
C ARG A 22 -1.28 -6.79 -11.67
N LEU A 23 -0.46 -6.31 -12.59
CA LEU A 23 0.67 -7.06 -13.15
C LEU A 23 1.77 -7.38 -12.12
N LEU A 24 1.84 -6.67 -10.99
CA LEU A 24 2.84 -6.91 -9.94
C LEU A 24 2.61 -8.24 -9.21
N ASN A 25 1.41 -8.81 -9.26
CA ASN A 25 1.08 -10.08 -8.61
C ASN A 25 1.94 -11.28 -9.09
N ARG A 26 2.66 -11.13 -10.20
CA ARG A 26 3.57 -12.14 -10.77
C ARG A 26 4.99 -12.06 -10.20
N LEU A 27 5.38 -10.96 -9.56
CA LEU A 27 6.73 -10.71 -9.08
C LEU A 27 6.97 -11.35 -7.69
N ARG A 28 6.71 -12.65 -7.57
CA ARG A 28 6.66 -13.34 -6.25
C ARG A 28 7.97 -13.34 -5.46
N SER A 29 9.10 -13.12 -6.12
CA SER A 29 10.41 -13.02 -5.46
C SER A 29 10.75 -11.60 -4.96
N ILE A 30 9.85 -10.62 -5.14
CA ILE A 30 10.15 -9.25 -4.76
C ILE A 30 10.19 -9.08 -3.25
N GLU A 31 11.25 -8.42 -2.78
CA GLU A 31 11.49 -8.13 -1.37
C GLU A 31 11.36 -6.62 -1.08
N THR A 32 11.72 -5.77 -2.04
CA THR A 32 11.62 -4.32 -1.91
C THR A 32 10.80 -3.72 -3.04
N LEU A 33 9.71 -3.02 -2.68
CA LEU A 33 8.80 -2.42 -3.64
C LEU A 33 8.49 -0.97 -3.29
N ASN A 34 8.84 -0.06 -4.20
CA ASN A 34 8.51 1.36 -4.10
C ASN A 34 7.48 1.77 -5.16
N LEU A 35 6.28 2.08 -4.69
CA LEU A 35 5.11 2.54 -5.44
C LEU A 35 4.73 3.97 -5.06
N SER A 36 5.58 4.69 -4.34
CA SER A 36 5.25 6.01 -3.81
C SER A 36 4.96 7.04 -4.91
N HIS A 37 4.17 8.06 -4.59
CA HIS A 37 3.81 9.13 -5.53
C HIS A 37 3.19 8.58 -6.83
N ASN A 38 2.10 7.85 -6.68
CA ASN A 38 1.25 7.37 -7.78
C ASN A 38 -0.22 7.72 -7.48
N LEU A 39 -1.15 7.13 -8.23
CA LEU A 39 -2.60 7.34 -8.09
C LEU A 39 -3.32 6.04 -7.71
N ILE A 40 -2.62 5.12 -7.03
CA ILE A 40 -3.13 3.79 -6.69
C ILE A 40 -4.19 3.92 -5.59
N ASP A 41 -5.33 3.25 -5.75
CA ASP A 41 -6.42 3.20 -4.77
C ASP A 41 -6.57 1.82 -4.12
N SER A 42 -6.16 0.74 -4.80
CA SER A 42 -6.14 -0.63 -4.29
C SER A 42 -4.77 -1.30 -4.45
N ILE A 43 -4.39 -2.05 -3.42
CA ILE A 43 -3.18 -2.86 -3.37
C ILE A 43 -3.45 -4.36 -3.30
N ASP A 44 -4.65 -4.81 -3.68
CA ASP A 44 -5.04 -6.23 -3.60
C ASP A 44 -4.09 -7.17 -4.36
N SER A 45 -3.52 -6.66 -5.44
CA SER A 45 -2.55 -7.37 -6.27
C SER A 45 -1.23 -7.70 -5.54
N LEU A 46 -0.95 -7.07 -4.39
CA LEU A 46 0.24 -7.35 -3.58
C LEU A 46 0.06 -8.59 -2.69
N LYS A 47 -1.16 -9.12 -2.53
CA LYS A 47 -1.46 -10.31 -1.71
C LYS A 47 -0.52 -11.51 -1.95
N PRO A 48 -0.11 -11.83 -3.20
CA PRO A 48 0.77 -12.97 -3.45
C PRO A 48 2.26 -12.72 -3.14
N LEU A 49 2.66 -11.50 -2.77
CA LEU A 49 4.06 -11.09 -2.58
C LEU A 49 4.55 -11.40 -1.16
N GLN A 50 4.55 -12.68 -0.81
CA GLN A 50 4.85 -13.14 0.56
C GLN A 50 6.31 -12.89 1.00
N ASN A 51 7.22 -12.66 0.04
CA ASN A 51 8.62 -12.34 0.30
C ASN A 51 8.86 -10.83 0.51
N LEU A 52 7.81 -10.00 0.47
CA LEU A 52 7.96 -8.55 0.57
C LEU A 52 8.41 -8.16 1.99
N VAL A 53 9.58 -7.52 2.06
CA VAL A 53 10.23 -7.07 3.30
C VAL A 53 10.06 -5.56 3.50
N MET A 54 10.13 -4.79 2.41
CA MET A 54 10.02 -3.33 2.43
C MET A 54 9.02 -2.85 1.39
N LEU A 55 8.00 -2.12 1.84
CA LEU A 55 6.97 -1.55 0.98
C LEU A 55 6.81 -0.04 1.21
N ASN A 56 6.97 0.74 0.15
CA ASN A 56 6.61 2.14 0.15
C ASN A 56 5.44 2.39 -0.80
N ILE A 57 4.28 2.69 -0.23
CA ILE A 57 3.05 3.06 -0.94
C ILE A 57 2.63 4.50 -0.60
N SER A 58 3.56 5.31 -0.08
CA SER A 58 3.26 6.67 0.35
C SER A 58 2.78 7.56 -0.81
N ASN A 59 1.98 8.58 -0.48
CA ASN A 59 1.44 9.53 -1.44
C ASN A 59 0.67 8.86 -2.60
N ASN A 60 -0.23 7.94 -2.25
CA ASN A 60 -1.23 7.34 -3.13
C ASN A 60 -2.65 7.71 -2.64
N ASN A 61 -3.68 6.98 -3.07
CA ASN A 61 -5.08 7.18 -2.69
C ASN A 61 -5.66 5.95 -1.97
N ILE A 62 -4.80 5.14 -1.34
CA ILE A 62 -5.19 3.87 -0.71
C ILE A 62 -6.01 4.13 0.55
N SER A 63 -7.12 3.42 0.73
CA SER A 63 -7.99 3.56 1.90
C SER A 63 -7.87 2.42 2.91
N SER A 64 -7.25 1.30 2.53
CA SER A 64 -7.15 0.07 3.31
C SER A 64 -5.81 -0.62 3.05
N ILE A 65 -5.23 -1.21 4.09
CA ILE A 65 -3.97 -1.96 4.04
C ILE A 65 -4.11 -3.38 4.61
N ALA A 66 -5.32 -3.84 4.94
CA ALA A 66 -5.59 -5.13 5.55
C ALA A 66 -5.07 -6.32 4.72
N ILE A 67 -5.00 -6.16 3.39
CA ILE A 67 -4.47 -7.19 2.49
C ILE A 67 -2.99 -7.51 2.77
N LEU A 68 -2.25 -6.58 3.37
CA LEU A 68 -0.86 -6.77 3.76
C LEU A 68 -0.69 -7.83 4.84
N ASN A 69 -1.75 -8.25 5.56
CA ASN A 69 -1.68 -9.39 6.48
C ASN A 69 -1.19 -10.70 5.83
N SER A 70 -1.20 -10.80 4.50
CA SER A 70 -0.60 -11.92 3.76
C SER A 70 0.93 -11.84 3.58
N CYS A 71 1.52 -10.66 3.81
CA CYS A 71 2.95 -10.37 3.64
C CYS A 71 3.69 -10.54 4.97
N HIS A 72 3.73 -11.75 5.51
CA HIS A 72 4.27 -12.01 6.86
C HIS A 72 5.75 -11.59 7.04
N ALA A 73 6.53 -11.53 5.95
CA ALA A 73 7.92 -11.10 5.96
C ALA A 73 8.11 -9.56 6.00
N LEU A 74 7.03 -8.78 5.96
CA LEU A 74 7.09 -7.32 5.88
C LEU A 74 7.64 -6.73 7.16
N GLN A 75 8.77 -6.02 7.04
CA GLN A 75 9.48 -5.39 8.16
C GLN A 75 9.31 -3.88 8.19
N SER A 76 9.13 -3.25 7.02
CA SER A 76 8.96 -1.81 6.89
C SER A 76 7.84 -1.45 5.93
N LEU A 77 6.94 -0.58 6.39
CA LEU A 77 5.82 -0.04 5.62
C LEU A 77 5.78 1.48 5.72
N ASP A 78 5.84 2.18 4.59
CA ASP A 78 5.43 3.58 4.50
C ASP A 78 4.13 3.70 3.71
N ALA A 79 3.07 4.05 4.41
CA ALA A 79 1.73 4.32 3.88
C ALA A 79 1.27 5.76 4.18
N SER A 80 2.22 6.68 4.39
CA SER A 80 1.94 8.09 4.61
C SER A 80 1.27 8.74 3.39
N GLY A 81 0.45 9.78 3.57
CA GLY A 81 -0.11 10.51 2.42
C GLY A 81 -1.19 9.76 1.64
N ASN A 82 -1.76 8.71 2.22
CA ASN A 82 -2.89 7.94 1.67
C ASN A 82 -4.22 8.43 2.26
N SER A 83 -5.31 7.66 2.14
CA SER A 83 -6.64 7.97 2.66
C SER A 83 -7.10 6.93 3.70
N ILE A 84 -6.16 6.35 4.46
CA ILE A 84 -6.44 5.29 5.44
C ILE A 84 -7.06 5.93 6.68
N GLN A 85 -8.35 5.70 6.88
CA GLN A 85 -9.10 6.35 7.98
C GLN A 85 -9.03 5.58 9.29
N GLN A 86 -8.87 4.26 9.21
CA GLN A 86 -8.82 3.37 10.36
C GLN A 86 -7.63 2.44 10.19
N ILE A 87 -6.89 2.25 11.28
CA ILE A 87 -5.84 1.23 11.32
C ILE A 87 -6.54 -0.10 11.50
N GLU A 88 -6.43 -0.95 10.50
CA GLU A 88 -6.96 -2.31 10.53
C GLU A 88 -6.10 -3.21 11.43
N ASP A 89 -6.64 -4.36 11.81
CA ASP A 89 -5.86 -5.36 12.53
C ASP A 89 -4.74 -5.90 11.61
N LEU A 90 -3.49 -5.58 11.95
CA LEU A 90 -2.28 -6.02 11.27
C LEU A 90 -1.51 -7.09 12.07
N SER A 91 -2.19 -7.83 12.94
CA SER A 91 -1.59 -8.85 13.82
C SER A 91 -0.82 -9.95 13.09
N GLN A 92 -1.07 -10.17 11.81
CA GLN A 92 -0.35 -11.18 11.01
C GLN A 92 1.01 -10.68 10.50
N LEU A 93 1.28 -9.37 10.60
CA LEU A 93 2.56 -8.78 10.24
C LEU A 93 3.57 -8.94 11.38
N ILE A 94 3.89 -10.19 11.72
CA ILE A 94 4.71 -10.56 12.89
C ILE A 94 6.14 -10.01 12.85
N GLU A 95 6.67 -9.72 11.66
CA GLU A 95 8.02 -9.17 11.46
C GLU A 95 8.05 -7.63 11.35
N LEU A 96 6.90 -6.95 11.42
CA LEU A 96 6.80 -5.50 11.18
C LEU A 96 7.44 -4.71 12.30
N LYS A 97 8.49 -3.96 11.97
CA LYS A 97 9.29 -3.16 12.92
C LYS A 97 8.99 -1.68 12.81
N VAL A 98 8.72 -1.21 11.59
CA VAL A 98 8.59 0.23 11.30
C VAL A 98 7.40 0.47 10.39
N THR A 99 6.51 1.36 10.83
CA THR A 99 5.33 1.75 10.08
C THR A 99 5.15 3.27 10.09
N TYR A 100 4.97 3.87 8.92
CA TYR A 100 4.63 5.28 8.78
C TYR A 100 3.21 5.44 8.21
N LEU A 101 2.35 6.10 8.97
CA LEU A 101 0.95 6.38 8.60
C LEU A 101 0.62 7.88 8.62
N SER A 102 1.63 8.74 8.53
CA SER A 102 1.45 10.19 8.67
C SER A 102 0.68 10.81 7.48
N ARG A 103 0.10 12.01 7.69
CA ARG A 103 -0.51 12.82 6.62
C ARG A 103 -1.63 12.12 5.83
N GLN A 104 -2.51 11.37 6.49
CA GLN A 104 -3.69 10.80 5.81
C GLN A 104 -4.63 11.91 5.31
N LYS A 105 -5.18 11.71 4.11
CA LYS A 105 -6.15 12.54 3.42
C LYS A 105 -7.54 12.16 3.92
N PHE A 106 -8.03 12.90 4.91
CA PHE A 106 -9.42 12.78 5.34
C PHE A 106 -10.29 13.64 4.45
N GLU A 107 -11.30 13.06 3.80
CA GLU A 107 -12.34 13.89 3.19
C GLU A 107 -13.00 14.72 4.30
N LYS A 108 -13.16 16.02 4.06
CA LYS A 108 -13.98 16.87 4.93
C LYS A 108 -15.39 16.31 4.91
N THR A 109 -15.80 15.63 5.98
CA THR A 109 -17.18 15.22 6.17
C THR A 109 -18.06 16.46 6.00
N ARG A 110 -18.89 16.46 4.96
CA ARG A 110 -19.82 17.54 4.67
C ARG A 110 -20.82 17.60 5.82
N LEU A 111 -20.59 18.49 6.79
CA LEU A 111 -21.55 18.79 7.85
C LEU A 111 -22.87 19.17 7.18
N ARG A 112 -23.84 18.24 7.16
CA ARG A 112 -25.22 18.58 6.83
C ARG A 112 -25.70 19.45 7.97
N ARG A 113 -25.74 20.76 7.73
CA ARG A 113 -26.39 21.73 8.62
C ARG A 113 -27.85 21.29 8.76
N ILE A 114 -28.18 20.63 9.87
CA ILE A 114 -29.56 20.32 10.22
C ILE A 114 -30.18 21.68 10.56
N GLY A 115 -30.92 22.24 9.61
CA GLY A 115 -31.72 23.43 9.85
C GLY A 115 -32.87 23.04 10.77
N SER A 116 -32.86 23.59 11.98
CA SER A 116 -34.00 23.61 12.88
C SER A 116 -35.18 24.30 12.18
N LYS A 117 -36.29 23.59 12.04
CA LYS A 117 -37.63 24.17 12.00
C LYS A 117 -38.30 23.87 13.33
#